data_AF-A0A410P6W9-F1
#
_entry.id   AF-A0A410P6W9-F1
#
_cell.length_a   1.000
_cell.length_b   1.000
_cell.length_c   1.000
_cell.angle_alpha   90.00
_cell.angle_beta   90.00
_cell.angle_gamma   90.00
#
_symmetry.space_group_name_H-M   'P 1'
#
loop_
_entity.id
_entity.type
_entity.pdbx_description
1 polymer ?
#
loop_
_entity_poly.entity_id
_entity_poly.type
_entity_poly.pdbx_seq_one_letter_code
_entity_poly.pdbx_strand_id
1 'polypeptide(L)'
;MGRWLERKPNWLKNVDRNDSVEPQKNSGGRPQNDSKDYGVRFIPLKCPKCKSKDIKCYSSHPPVRYHICQKCGHNFKSVEAEDDG
;
A
#
# COMPACT_ATOMS: atom_id res chain seq x y z
N MET A 1 33.63 18.11 3.56
CA MET A 1 32.92 17.63 2.35
C MET A 1 32.90 16.10 2.41
N GLY A 2 31.73 15.48 2.52
CA GLY A 2 31.62 14.02 2.62
C GLY A 2 31.96 13.37 1.28
N ARG A 3 32.96 12.49 1.27
CA ARG A 3 33.38 11.75 0.09
C ARG A 3 32.42 10.57 -0.09
N TRP A 4 31.56 10.64 -1.10
CA TRP A 4 30.72 9.50 -1.48
C TRP A 4 31.61 8.32 -1.91
N LEU A 5 31.29 7.11 -1.43
CA LEU A 5 32.01 5.90 -1.80
C LEU A 5 31.72 5.55 -3.26
N GLU A 6 32.78 5.30 -4.02
CA GLU A 6 32.69 4.96 -5.45
C GLU A 6 31.99 3.60 -5.65
N ARG A 7 31.11 3.56 -6.65
CA ARG A 7 30.29 2.38 -6.97
C ARG A 7 31.21 1.24 -7.42
N LYS A 8 31.34 0.17 -6.62
CA LYS A 8 32.10 -1.02 -7.03
C LYS A 8 31.29 -1.84 -8.05
N PRO A 9 31.86 -2.21 -9.21
CA PRO A 9 31.24 -3.19 -10.08
C PRO A 9 31.15 -4.54 -9.35
N ASN A 10 30.05 -5.27 -9.52
CA ASN A 10 29.81 -6.60 -8.94
C ASN A 10 29.73 -6.69 -7.40
N TRP A 11 29.31 -5.62 -6.72
CA TRP A 11 29.11 -5.67 -5.25
C TRP A 11 28.02 -6.66 -4.82
N LEU A 12 26.97 -6.83 -5.64
CA LEU A 12 26.14 -8.02 -5.64
C LEU A 12 26.73 -8.97 -6.68
N LYS A 13 27.19 -10.14 -6.22
CA LYS A 13 27.75 -11.23 -7.04
C LYS A 13 26.68 -11.87 -7.94
N ASN A 14 26.06 -11.10 -8.82
CA ASN A 14 25.19 -11.59 -9.88
C ASN A 14 25.93 -11.48 -11.20
N VAL A 15 27.06 -12.20 -11.29
CA VAL A 15 27.69 -12.50 -12.57
C VAL A 15 26.97 -13.76 -13.05
N ASP A 16 26.44 -13.73 -14.27
CA ASP A 16 25.89 -14.88 -15.00
C ASP A 16 24.46 -15.35 -14.67
N ARG A 17 23.48 -14.42 -14.61
CA ARG A 17 22.09 -14.81 -14.88
C ARG A 17 21.69 -14.37 -16.29
N ASN A 18 21.89 -15.32 -17.21
CA ASN A 18 21.27 -15.37 -18.53
C ASN A 18 19.82 -14.88 -18.51
N ASP A 19 19.44 -14.23 -19.60
CA ASP A 19 18.22 -13.50 -19.94
C ASP A 19 16.91 -14.35 -19.95
N SER A 20 16.70 -15.26 -19.00
CA SER A 20 15.51 -16.15 -19.00
C SER A 20 15.03 -16.64 -17.63
N VAL A 21 15.40 -15.98 -16.53
CA VAL A 21 14.77 -16.29 -15.24
C VAL A 21 13.46 -15.51 -15.16
N GLU A 22 12.34 -16.20 -15.48
CA GLU A 22 11.00 -15.74 -15.12
C GLU A 22 11.03 -15.16 -13.70
N PRO A 23 10.38 -14.01 -13.42
CA PRO A 23 10.41 -13.42 -12.10
C PRO A 23 9.91 -14.47 -11.10
N GLN A 24 10.84 -15.03 -10.31
CA GLN A 24 10.48 -15.92 -9.21
C GLN A 24 9.50 -15.11 -8.36
N LYS A 25 8.23 -15.52 -8.37
CA LYS A 25 7.19 -14.96 -7.52
C LYS A 25 7.80 -14.88 -6.13
N ASN A 26 8.05 -13.66 -5.69
CA ASN A 26 8.66 -13.31 -4.42
C ASN A 26 8.10 -14.19 -3.30
N SER A 27 8.84 -15.22 -2.91
CA SER A 27 8.70 -15.87 -1.61
C SER A 27 9.40 -15.07 -0.50
N GLY A 28 9.92 -13.88 -0.83
CA GLY A 28 10.43 -12.88 0.12
C GLY A 28 9.33 -12.01 0.73
N GLY A 29 8.14 -12.57 0.96
CA GLY A 29 7.09 -11.90 1.71
C GLY A 29 7.45 -11.82 3.19
N ARG A 30 6.95 -10.82 3.89
CA ARG A 30 6.94 -10.80 5.37
C ARG A 30 6.28 -12.11 5.85
N PRO A 31 6.83 -12.80 6.87
CA PRO A 31 6.21 -14.03 7.37
C PRO A 31 4.76 -13.76 7.76
N GLN A 32 3.89 -14.72 7.46
CA GLN A 32 2.49 -14.65 7.85
C GLN A 32 2.43 -14.61 9.38
N ASN A 33 1.76 -13.58 9.92
CA ASN A 33 1.56 -13.42 11.36
C ASN A 33 0.06 -13.40 11.60
N ASP A 34 -0.45 -14.51 12.14
CA ASP A 34 -1.87 -14.72 12.43
C ASP A 34 -2.25 -14.26 13.86
N SER A 35 -1.35 -13.56 14.57
CA SER A 35 -1.65 -13.04 15.91
C SER A 35 -2.75 -11.97 15.84
N LYS A 36 -3.70 -12.00 16.79
CA LYS A 36 -4.86 -11.10 16.79
C LYS A 36 -4.48 -9.63 16.94
N ASP A 37 -3.35 -9.34 17.59
CA ASP A 37 -2.78 -8.00 17.79
C ASP A 37 -1.99 -7.47 16.58
N TYR A 38 -1.76 -8.32 15.57
CA TYR A 38 -0.92 -7.96 14.43
C TYR A 38 -1.63 -7.09 13.38
N GLY A 39 -2.96 -6.96 13.46
CA GLY A 39 -3.76 -6.23 12.48
C GLY A 39 -5.01 -5.61 13.06
N VAL A 40 -5.56 -4.64 12.34
CA VAL A 40 -6.84 -4.00 12.67
C VAL A 40 -7.93 -4.50 11.72
N ARG A 41 -9.18 -4.53 12.21
CA ARG A 41 -10.33 -4.88 11.36
C ARG A 41 -10.47 -3.86 10.24
N PHE A 42 -10.43 -4.32 9.00
CA PHE A 42 -10.67 -3.46 7.84
C PHE A 42 -12.17 -3.16 7.72
N ILE A 43 -12.54 -1.89 7.81
CA ILE A 43 -13.91 -1.43 7.55
C ILE A 43 -13.99 -0.99 6.07
N PRO A 44 -14.70 -1.74 5.21
CA PRO A 44 -14.75 -1.42 3.79
C PRO A 44 -15.59 -0.17 3.52
N LEU A 45 -14.95 0.86 2.96
CA LEU A 45 -15.62 2.06 2.47
C LEU A 45 -16.48 1.74 1.23
N LYS A 46 -17.63 2.41 1.12
CA LYS A 46 -18.53 2.33 -0.04
C LYS A 46 -18.87 3.73 -0.53
N CYS A 47 -18.91 3.92 -1.84
CA CYS A 47 -19.34 5.18 -2.43
C CYS A 47 -20.78 5.48 -1.99
N PRO A 48 -21.08 6.68 -1.45
CA PRO A 48 -22.42 7.00 -0.98
C PRO A 48 -23.46 6.98 -2.11
N LYS A 49 -23.04 7.32 -3.35
CA LYS A 49 -23.89 7.43 -4.54
C LYS A 49 -24.14 6.09 -5.25
N CYS A 50 -23.09 5.36 -5.65
CA CYS A 50 -23.23 4.13 -6.45
C CYS A 50 -22.97 2.83 -5.67
N LYS A 51 -22.65 2.92 -4.36
CA LYS A 51 -22.30 1.79 -3.48
C LYS A 51 -21.09 0.94 -3.92
N SER A 52 -20.38 1.37 -4.97
CA SER A 52 -19.12 0.75 -5.40
C SER A 52 -18.08 0.79 -4.27
N LYS A 53 -17.27 -0.29 -4.20
CA LYS A 53 -16.09 -0.38 -3.34
C LYS A 53 -14.81 0.15 -4.01
N ASP A 54 -14.91 0.49 -5.29
CA ASP A 54 -13.80 1.02 -6.09
C ASP A 54 -13.62 2.52 -5.81
N ILE A 55 -12.82 2.80 -4.79
CA ILE A 55 -12.65 4.11 -4.17
C ILE A 55 -11.15 4.37 -4.01
N LYS A 56 -10.71 5.56 -4.41
CA LYS A 56 -9.34 6.03 -4.23
C LYS A 56 -9.32 7.16 -3.21
N CYS A 57 -8.49 7.02 -2.17
CA CYS A 57 -8.13 8.13 -1.29
C CYS A 57 -7.09 9.00 -2.01
N TYR A 58 -7.36 10.30 -2.14
CA TYR A 58 -6.45 11.24 -2.81
C TYR A 58 -5.82 12.25 -1.86
N SER A 59 -6.38 12.44 -0.67
CA SER A 59 -5.83 13.33 0.36
C SER A 59 -6.30 12.89 1.74
N SER A 60 -5.45 13.05 2.74
CA SER A 60 -5.71 12.62 4.12
C SER A 60 -5.19 13.69 5.08
N HIS A 61 -6.10 14.26 5.87
CA HIS A 61 -5.82 15.22 6.94
C HIS A 61 -6.59 14.74 8.18
N PRO A 62 -6.01 13.84 8.99
CA PRO A 62 -6.70 13.25 10.13
C PRO A 62 -7.39 14.32 11.00
N PRO A 63 -8.67 14.14 11.40
CA PRO A 63 -9.47 12.91 11.28
C PRO A 63 -10.22 12.73 9.95
N VAL A 64 -10.00 13.60 8.95
CA VAL A 64 -10.75 13.60 7.69
C VAL A 64 -9.93 13.02 6.54
N ARG A 65 -10.54 12.12 5.77
CA ARG A 65 -9.97 11.57 4.52
C ARG A 65 -10.86 11.89 3.34
N TYR A 66 -10.25 12.21 2.20
CA TYR A 66 -10.94 12.61 0.99
C TYR A 66 -10.81 11.55 -0.09
N HIS A 67 -11.95 11.21 -0.70
CA HIS A 67 -12.09 10.07 -1.59
C HIS A 67 -12.78 10.44 -2.89
N ILE A 68 -12.40 9.75 -3.96
CA ILE A 68 -13.09 9.76 -5.26
C ILE A 68 -13.47 8.34 -5.65
N CYS A 69 -14.75 8.14 -5.98
CA CYS A 69 -15.20 6.86 -6.53
C CYS A 69 -14.76 6.72 -7.98
N GLN A 70 -14.00 5.68 -8.30
CA GLN A 70 -13.50 5.46 -9.67
C GLN A 70 -14.61 5.02 -10.64
N LYS A 71 -15.72 4.44 -10.13
CA LYS A 71 -16.85 4.04 -10.98
C LYS A 71 -17.77 5.18 -11.42
N CYS A 72 -18.08 6.12 -10.52
CA CYS A 72 -19.06 7.18 -10.79
C CYS A 72 -18.49 8.60 -10.70
N GLY A 73 -17.20 8.75 -10.40
CA GLY A 73 -16.51 10.03 -10.28
C GLY A 73 -16.93 10.89 -9.08
N HIS A 74 -17.74 10.35 -8.15
CA HIS A 74 -18.24 11.14 -7.03
C HIS A 74 -17.18 11.33 -5.95
N ASN A 75 -16.98 12.59 -5.56
CA ASN A 75 -16.10 12.99 -4.47
C ASN A 75 -16.85 13.01 -3.15
N PHE A 76 -16.27 12.42 -2.11
CA PHE A 76 -16.84 12.41 -0.76
C PHE A 76 -15.74 12.32 0.30
N LYS A 77 -16.08 12.59 1.56
CA LYS A 77 -15.15 12.51 2.70
C LYS A 77 -15.58 11.43 3.69
N SER A 78 -14.60 10.83 4.38
CA SER A 78 -14.82 10.02 5.57
C SER A 78 -14.20 10.70 6.78
N VAL A 79 -14.85 10.59 7.93
CA VAL A 79 -14.33 11.09 9.21
C VAL A 79 -14.01 9.88 10.08
N GLU A 80 -12.81 9.85 10.66
CA GLU A 80 -12.44 8.90 11.71
C GLU A 80 -13.26 9.26 12.95
N ALA A 81 -14.24 8.42 13.30
CA ALA A 81 -15.02 8.58 14.52
C ALA A 81 -14.25 8.01 15.70
N GLU A 82 -14.35 8.67 16.85
CA GLU A 82 -13.96 8.08 18.13
C GLU A 82 -14.96 6.95 18.43
N ASP A 83 -14.46 5.77 18.75
CA ASP A 83 -15.31 4.66 19.19
C ASP A 83 -15.74 5.00 20.62
N ASP A 84 -16.92 5.61 20.80
CA ASP A 84 -17.57 5.77 22.10
C ASP A 84 -17.93 4.37 22.63
N GLY A 85 -16.95 3.71 23.26
CA GLY A 85 -17.06 2.37 23.84
C GLY A 85 -18.05 2.26 24.99
#